data_AF-A0AAE0WGW7-F1
#
_entry.id   AF-A0AAE0WGW7-F1
#
_cell.length_a   1.000
_cell.length_b   1.000
_cell.length_c   1.000
_cell.angle_alpha   90.00
_cell.angle_beta   90.00
_cell.angle_gamma   90.00
#
_symmetry.space_group_name_H-M   'P 1'
#
loop_
_entity.id
_entity.type
_entity.pdbx_description
1 polymer ?
#
loop_
_entity_poly.entity_id
_entity_poly.type
_entity_poly.pdbx_seq_one_letter_code
_entity_poly.pdbx_strand_id
1 'polypeptide(L)'
;MSTDSLAMFRKSLGPDLAKLAEEHMQHDLRQSDRDALQKAAGTVSTHATVGSVLGLGLSLFLAYRLRTNRTAMFTAFKASEKPTAVRFASGREEALPDITPFLRPSTLGDVATYTLLGAGGLFFGGESGLLTGTFRARSQINVDRDSRERIQTAFRKFQADALRTQANLLDAGGNKASESSWGL
;
A
#
# COMPACT_ATOMS: atom_id res chain seq x y z
N MET A 1 -5.81 -6.16 -23.52
CA MET A 1 -6.87 -5.16 -23.28
C MET A 1 -7.32 -5.27 -21.82
N SER A 2 -6.86 -4.42 -20.90
CA SER A 2 -7.44 -4.32 -19.53
C SER A 2 -6.94 -3.11 -18.73
N THR A 3 -5.70 -2.66 -18.94
CA THR A 3 -5.14 -1.51 -18.21
C THR A 3 -5.69 -0.18 -18.71
N ASP A 4 -5.86 0.00 -20.02
CA ASP A 4 -6.39 1.24 -20.59
C ASP A 4 -7.88 1.44 -20.28
N SER A 5 -8.69 0.36 -20.28
CA SER A 5 -10.10 0.44 -19.84
C SER A 5 -10.21 0.78 -18.35
N LEU A 6 -9.40 0.18 -17.47
CA LEU A 6 -9.40 0.51 -16.04
C LEU A 6 -8.88 1.93 -15.75
N ALA A 7 -7.86 2.37 -16.50
CA ALA A 7 -7.31 3.72 -16.36
C ALA A 7 -8.26 4.80 -16.89
N MET A 8 -8.92 4.55 -18.02
CA MET A 8 -9.95 5.45 -18.55
C MET A 8 -11.17 5.48 -17.62
N PHE A 9 -11.59 4.33 -17.07
CA PHE A 9 -12.69 4.21 -16.11
C PHE A 9 -12.40 4.97 -14.81
N ARG A 10 -11.20 4.84 -14.23
CA ARG A 10 -10.80 5.60 -13.04
C ARG A 10 -10.75 7.11 -13.30
N LYS A 11 -10.32 7.52 -14.51
CA LYS A 11 -10.16 8.94 -14.87
C LYS A 11 -11.49 9.61 -15.23
N SER A 12 -12.45 8.89 -15.82
CA SER A 12 -13.76 9.43 -16.19
C SER A 12 -14.77 9.43 -15.04
N LEU A 13 -14.75 8.41 -14.16
CA LEU A 13 -15.73 8.27 -13.08
C LEU A 13 -15.38 9.04 -11.80
N GLY A 14 -14.11 9.34 -11.55
CA GLY A 14 -13.67 10.02 -10.33
C GLY A 14 -14.42 11.33 -10.07
N PRO A 15 -14.49 12.26 -11.06
CA PRO A 15 -15.18 13.53 -10.89
C PRO A 15 -16.70 13.39 -10.69
N ASP A 16 -17.34 12.48 -11.43
CA ASP A 16 -18.79 12.28 -11.36
C ASP A 16 -19.21 11.60 -10.05
N LEU A 17 -18.44 10.62 -9.58
CA LEU A 17 -18.66 9.98 -8.28
C LEU A 17 -18.41 10.95 -7.12
N ALA A 18 -17.41 11.83 -7.24
CA ALA A 18 -17.17 12.85 -6.23
C ALA A 18 -18.33 13.85 -6.16
N LYS A 19 -18.86 14.28 -7.30
CA LYS A 19 -20.03 15.15 -7.38
C LYS A 19 -21.28 14.46 -6.80
N LEU A 20 -21.50 13.20 -7.14
CA LEU A 20 -22.61 12.41 -6.60
C LEU A 20 -22.50 12.23 -5.07
N ALA A 21 -21.29 11.97 -4.57
CA ALA A 21 -21.04 11.88 -3.13
C ALA A 21 -21.35 13.22 -2.43
N GLU A 22 -20.92 14.34 -3.01
CA GLU A 22 -21.21 15.68 -2.48
C GLU A 22 -22.71 15.96 -2.44
N GLU A 23 -23.45 15.58 -3.49
CA GLU A 23 -24.90 15.76 -3.56
C GLU A 23 -25.64 14.97 -2.47
N HIS A 24 -25.26 13.71 -2.23
CA HIS A 24 -25.78 12.93 -1.10
C HIS A 24 -25.35 13.51 0.26
N MET A 25 -24.13 14.03 0.39
CA MET A 25 -23.69 14.68 1.63
C MET A 25 -24.47 15.96 1.93
N GLN A 26 -24.88 16.71 0.91
CA GLN A 26 -25.64 17.95 1.07
C GLN A 26 -27.12 17.68 1.35
N HIS A 27 -27.73 16.73 0.64
CA HIS A 27 -29.18 16.48 0.71
C HIS A 27 -29.61 15.46 1.77
N ASP A 28 -28.82 14.42 2.02
CA ASP A 28 -29.21 13.33 2.93
C ASP A 28 -28.66 13.50 4.36
N LEU A 29 -27.68 14.39 4.56
CA LEU A 29 -27.00 14.58 5.86
C LEU A 29 -27.24 15.95 6.47
N ARG A 30 -27.26 16.00 7.80
CA ARG A 30 -27.22 17.26 8.56
C ARG A 30 -25.78 17.78 8.62
N GLN A 31 -25.62 19.06 8.94
CA GLN A 31 -24.30 19.65 9.14
C GLN A 31 -23.48 18.89 10.19
N SER A 32 -24.11 18.52 11.31
CA SER A 32 -23.45 17.72 12.36
C SER A 32 -22.93 16.37 11.88
N ASP A 33 -23.65 15.72 10.95
CA ASP A 33 -23.26 14.43 10.40
C ASP A 33 -22.06 14.59 9.44
N ARG A 34 -22.06 15.66 8.64
CA ARG A 34 -20.92 16.02 7.78
C ARG A 34 -19.67 16.33 8.59
N ASP A 35 -19.80 17.12 9.65
CA ASP A 35 -18.68 17.46 10.54
C ASP A 35 -18.10 16.20 11.22
N ALA A 36 -18.98 15.27 11.63
CA ALA A 36 -18.57 13.98 12.18
C ALA A 36 -17.81 13.11 11.16
N LEU A 37 -18.29 13.05 9.92
CA LEU A 37 -17.59 12.35 8.82
C LEU A 37 -16.24 12.98 8.50
N GLN A 38 -16.15 14.31 8.46
CA GLN A 38 -14.90 15.03 8.21
C GLN A 38 -13.89 14.78 9.33
N LYS A 39 -14.33 14.81 10.59
CA LYS A 39 -13.48 14.49 11.75
C LYS A 39 -13.02 13.04 11.75
N ALA A 40 -13.90 12.11 11.39
CA ALA A 40 -13.58 10.70 11.24
C ALA A 40 -12.54 10.48 10.13
N ALA A 41 -12.72 11.10 8.96
CA ALA A 41 -11.77 11.05 7.85
C ALA A 41 -10.40 11.64 8.25
N GLY A 42 -10.39 12.78 8.96
CA GLY A 42 -9.19 13.38 9.52
C GLY A 42 -8.47 12.45 10.50
N THR A 43 -9.22 11.72 11.34
CA THR A 43 -8.67 10.71 12.26
C THR A 43 -8.02 9.56 11.50
N VAL A 44 -8.67 9.02 10.46
CA VAL A 44 -8.11 7.96 9.62
C VAL A 44 -6.80 8.42 8.96
N SER A 45 -6.82 9.61 8.34
CA SER A 45 -5.65 10.20 7.68
C SER A 45 -4.49 10.41 8.65
N THR A 46 -4.78 10.94 9.85
CA THR A 46 -3.77 11.16 10.89
C THR A 46 -3.12 9.85 11.32
N HIS A 47 -3.91 8.82 11.61
CA HIS A 47 -3.38 7.52 12.01
C HIS A 47 -2.58 6.83 10.89
N ALA A 48 -3.08 6.88 9.65
CA ALA A 48 -2.35 6.36 8.49
C ALA A 48 -1.00 7.08 8.31
N THR A 49 -0.99 8.41 8.43
CA THR A 49 0.23 9.22 8.34
C THR A 49 1.23 8.87 9.44
N VAL A 50 0.77 8.82 10.70
CA VAL A 50 1.61 8.44 11.85
C VAL A 50 2.17 7.02 11.66
N GLY A 51 1.32 6.07 11.26
CA GLY A 51 1.72 4.70 10.97
C GLY A 51 2.77 4.62 9.88
N SER A 52 2.59 5.34 8.77
CA SER A 52 3.55 5.43 7.66
C SER A 52 4.91 6.01 8.10
N VAL A 53 4.90 7.08 8.89
CA VAL A 53 6.13 7.69 9.42
C VAL A 53 6.87 6.72 10.34
N LEU A 54 6.15 6.05 11.25
CA LEU A 54 6.74 5.05 12.15
C LEU A 54 7.28 3.85 11.37
N GLY A 55 6.54 3.37 10.37
CA GLY A 55 6.94 2.26 9.50
C GLY A 55 8.20 2.58 8.70
N LEU A 56 8.26 3.77 8.08
CA LEU A 56 9.47 4.25 7.40
C LEU A 56 10.66 4.39 8.36
N GLY A 57 10.45 4.99 9.54
CA GLY A 57 11.49 5.16 10.54
C GLY A 57 12.08 3.83 11.01
N LEU A 58 11.22 2.85 11.31
CA LEU A 58 11.64 1.51 11.71
C LEU A 58 12.41 0.80 10.59
N SER A 59 11.96 0.95 9.35
CA SER A 59 12.63 0.36 8.18
C SER A 59 14.00 0.97 7.90
N LEU A 60 14.14 2.29 8.03
CA LEU A 60 15.44 2.95 7.91
C LEU A 60 16.41 2.48 9.00
N PHE A 61 15.92 2.37 10.24
CA PHE A 61 16.70 1.84 11.36
C PHE A 61 17.14 0.39 11.10
N LEU A 62 16.23 -0.47 10.63
CA LEU A 62 16.53 -1.87 10.34
C LEU A 62 17.51 -2.02 9.16
N ALA A 63 17.34 -1.23 8.10
CA ALA A 63 18.24 -1.20 6.96
C ALA A 63 19.67 -0.80 7.37
N TYR A 64 19.79 0.25 8.18
CA TYR A 64 21.07 0.68 8.75
C TYR A 64 21.72 -0.41 9.61
N ARG A 65 20.94 -1.04 10.49
CA ARG A 65 21.42 -2.13 11.35
C ARG A 65 21.87 -3.34 10.54
N LEU A 66 21.11 -3.73 9.52
CA LEU A 66 21.45 -4.87 8.65
C LEU A 66 22.74 -4.61 7.87
N ARG A 67 22.89 -3.42 7.29
CA ARG A 67 24.12 -3.00 6.60
C ARG A 67 25.33 -3.08 7.52
N THR A 68 25.19 -2.55 8.74
CA THR A 68 26.26 -2.55 9.74
C THR A 68 26.67 -3.97 10.11
N ASN A 69 25.69 -4.85 10.38
CA ASN A 69 25.94 -6.25 10.70
C ASN A 69 26.59 -7.03 9.55
N ARG A 70 26.13 -6.82 8.30
CA ARG A 70 26.75 -7.46 7.12
C ARG A 70 28.20 -7.03 6.94
N THR A 71 28.50 -5.74 7.17
CA THR A 71 29.87 -5.22 7.10
C THR A 71 30.75 -5.79 8.21
N ALA A 72 30.26 -5.84 9.45
CA ALA A 72 30.98 -6.43 10.57
C ALA A 72 31.27 -7.93 10.33
N MET A 73 30.27 -8.67 9.86
CA MET A 73 30.40 -10.09 9.51
C MET A 73 31.43 -10.32 8.41
N PHE A 74 31.40 -9.51 7.35
CA PHE A 74 32.37 -9.60 6.26
C PHE A 74 33.80 -9.30 6.74
N THR A 75 33.98 -8.26 7.56
CA THR A 75 35.29 -7.91 8.13
C THR A 75 35.83 -9.04 9.02
N ALA A 76 34.98 -9.62 9.87
CA ALA A 76 35.34 -10.77 10.69
C ALA A 76 35.74 -11.97 9.83
N PHE A 77 34.91 -12.33 8.85
CA PHE A 77 35.18 -13.45 7.94
C PHE A 77 36.47 -13.25 7.12
N LYS A 78 36.75 -12.01 6.70
CA LYS A 78 37.97 -11.68 5.95
C LYS A 78 39.22 -11.82 6.84
N ALA A 79 39.12 -11.47 8.11
CA ALA A 79 40.24 -11.47 9.06
C ALA A 79 40.52 -12.86 9.68
N SER A 80 39.57 -13.78 9.65
CA SER A 80 39.77 -15.15 10.14
C SER A 80 40.69 -15.97 9.23
N GLU A 81 41.48 -16.85 9.82
CA GLU A 81 42.25 -17.86 9.09
C GLU A 81 41.31 -18.80 8.32
N LYS A 82 41.60 -19.04 7.04
CA LYS A 82 40.73 -19.82 6.14
C LYS A 82 41.41 -21.14 5.78
N PRO A 83 40.69 -22.27 5.87
CA PRO A 83 41.23 -23.54 5.39
C PRO A 83 41.45 -23.47 3.88
N THR A 84 42.69 -23.73 3.44
CA THR A 84 43.10 -23.63 2.04
C THR A 84 42.97 -24.95 1.29
N ALA A 85 42.98 -26.08 2.01
CA ALA A 85 42.87 -27.41 1.41
C ALA A 85 42.22 -28.41 2.39
N VAL A 86 41.56 -29.42 1.82
CA VAL A 86 41.06 -30.59 2.54
C VAL A 86 41.96 -31.78 2.20
N ARG A 87 42.48 -32.46 3.22
CA ARG A 87 43.23 -33.72 3.06
C ARG A 87 42.28 -34.89 3.33
N PHE A 88 42.07 -35.73 2.33
CA PHE A 88 41.27 -36.94 2.45
C PHE A 88 42.06 -38.06 3.12
N ALA A 89 41.38 -39.04 3.73
CA ALA A 89 42.01 -40.21 4.36
C ALA A 89 42.92 -41.02 3.39
N SER A 90 42.69 -40.88 2.09
CA SER A 90 43.52 -41.46 1.02
C SER A 90 44.83 -40.70 0.74
N GLY A 91 45.11 -39.61 1.46
CA GLY A 91 46.28 -38.75 1.25
C GLY A 91 46.12 -37.72 0.12
N ARG A 92 45.02 -37.77 -0.64
CA ARG A 92 44.69 -36.77 -1.67
C ARG A 92 44.37 -35.43 -1.01
N GLU A 93 44.89 -34.34 -1.57
CA GLU A 93 44.65 -32.98 -1.11
C GLU A 93 43.91 -32.19 -2.18
N GLU A 94 42.86 -31.47 -1.81
CA GLU A 94 42.05 -30.67 -2.73
C GLU A 94 41.92 -29.24 -2.19
N ALA A 95 42.21 -28.26 -3.04
CA ALA A 95 42.17 -26.86 -2.66
C ALA A 95 40.72 -26.38 -2.50
N LEU A 96 40.45 -25.65 -1.41
CA LEU A 96 39.15 -25.03 -1.18
C LEU A 96 39.08 -23.70 -1.97
N PRO A 97 37.97 -23.44 -2.69
CA PRO A 97 37.80 -22.19 -3.40
C PRO A 97 37.60 -21.01 -2.42
N ASP A 98 38.19 -19.86 -2.73
CA ASP A 98 37.96 -18.64 -1.95
C ASP A 98 36.56 -18.07 -2.22
N ILE A 99 35.68 -18.21 -1.23
CA ILE A 99 34.30 -17.71 -1.30
C ILE A 99 34.16 -16.25 -0.85
N THR A 100 35.22 -15.62 -0.36
CA THR A 100 35.21 -14.24 0.16
C THR A 100 34.62 -13.21 -0.81
N PRO A 101 34.90 -13.24 -2.13
CA PRO A 101 34.34 -12.28 -3.07
C PRO A 101 32.81 -12.29 -3.13
N PHE A 102 32.18 -13.45 -2.90
CA PHE A 102 30.72 -13.61 -2.94
C PHE A 102 30.02 -13.10 -1.68
N LEU A 103 30.75 -13.01 -0.56
CA LEU A 103 30.23 -12.50 0.72
C LEU A 103 30.42 -10.99 0.88
N ARG A 104 31.09 -10.34 -0.07
CA ARG A 104 31.36 -8.90 -0.01
C ARG A 104 30.06 -8.10 -0.06
N PRO A 105 29.83 -7.16 0.88
CA PRO A 105 28.74 -6.20 0.78
C PRO A 105 28.79 -5.45 -0.56
N SER A 106 27.63 -5.30 -1.20
CA SER A 106 27.50 -4.65 -2.50
C SER A 106 26.58 -3.45 -2.45
N THR A 107 26.87 -2.45 -3.29
CA THR A 107 26.05 -1.23 -3.39
C THR A 107 24.63 -1.52 -3.87
N LEU A 108 24.48 -2.44 -4.84
CA LEU A 108 23.18 -2.87 -5.33
C LEU A 108 22.36 -3.57 -4.24
N GLY A 109 23.00 -4.40 -3.41
CA GLY A 109 22.36 -5.04 -2.27
C GLY A 109 21.91 -4.03 -1.22
N ASP A 110 22.69 -2.98 -0.99
CA ASP A 110 22.30 -1.89 -0.10
C ASP A 110 21.08 -1.13 -0.64
N VAL A 111 21.09 -0.75 -1.93
CA VAL A 111 19.94 -0.08 -2.57
C VAL A 111 18.69 -0.94 -2.44
N ALA A 112 18.78 -2.22 -2.79
CA ALA A 112 17.66 -3.16 -2.64
C ALA A 112 17.17 -3.24 -1.20
N THR A 113 18.06 -3.26 -0.22
CA THR A 113 17.71 -3.30 1.21
C THR A 113 16.91 -2.06 1.62
N TYR A 114 17.40 -0.86 1.31
CA TYR A 114 16.71 0.38 1.65
C TYR A 114 15.39 0.53 0.90
N THR A 115 15.33 0.14 -0.37
CA THR A 115 14.10 0.21 -1.17
C THR A 115 13.05 -0.77 -0.66
N LEU A 116 13.41 -2.04 -0.46
CA LEU A 116 12.45 -3.06 -0.04
C LEU A 116 11.97 -2.84 1.40
N LEU A 117 12.89 -2.54 2.33
CA LEU A 117 12.47 -2.22 3.69
C LEU A 117 11.72 -0.90 3.74
N GLY A 118 12.15 0.13 3.00
CA GLY A 118 11.44 1.41 2.93
C GLY A 118 10.01 1.25 2.40
N ALA A 119 9.83 0.63 1.23
CA ALA A 119 8.52 0.39 0.66
C ALA A 119 7.66 -0.52 1.55
N GLY A 120 8.24 -1.62 2.06
CA GLY A 120 7.54 -2.54 2.94
C GLY A 120 7.13 -1.90 4.28
N GLY A 121 8.00 -1.07 4.86
CA GLY A 121 7.72 -0.34 6.10
C GLY A 121 6.68 0.74 5.92
N LEU A 122 6.74 1.50 4.82
CA LEU A 122 5.72 2.48 4.48
C LEU A 122 4.35 1.82 4.34
N PHE A 123 4.30 0.71 3.60
CA PHE A 123 3.07 -0.05 3.39
C PHE A 123 2.55 -0.64 4.70
N PHE A 124 3.37 -1.40 5.42
CA PHE A 124 2.96 -2.06 6.66
C PHE A 124 2.55 -1.05 7.73
N GLY A 125 3.31 0.04 7.88
CA GLY A 125 3.00 1.13 8.79
C GLY A 125 1.73 1.88 8.38
N GLY A 126 1.57 2.18 7.09
CA GLY A 126 0.40 2.87 6.54
C GLY A 126 -0.88 2.08 6.70
N GLU A 127 -0.88 0.79 6.35
CA GLU A 127 -2.03 -0.11 6.50
C GLU A 127 -2.39 -0.33 7.98
N SER A 128 -1.38 -0.50 8.86
CA SER A 128 -1.61 -0.59 10.30
C SER A 128 -2.23 0.70 10.85
N GLY A 129 -1.72 1.85 10.40
CA GLY A 129 -2.29 3.17 10.69
C GLY A 129 -3.72 3.30 10.19
N LEU A 130 -4.00 2.88 8.95
CA LEU A 130 -5.33 2.90 8.34
C LEU A 130 -6.32 2.05 9.15
N LEU A 131 -5.92 0.83 9.55
CA LEU A 131 -6.74 -0.06 10.35
C LEU A 131 -7.07 0.55 11.72
N THR A 132 -6.06 1.04 12.44
CA THR A 132 -6.28 1.68 13.76
C THR A 132 -7.10 2.96 13.65
N GLY A 133 -6.84 3.78 12.63
CA GLY A 133 -7.60 4.97 12.32
C GLY A 133 -9.05 4.67 12.00
N THR A 134 -9.31 3.63 11.21
CA THR A 134 -10.67 3.18 10.87
C THR A 134 -11.42 2.68 12.10
N PHE A 135 -10.76 1.91 12.98
CA PHE A 135 -11.34 1.47 14.24
C PHE A 135 -11.73 2.67 15.11
N ARG A 136 -10.82 3.66 15.23
CA ARG A 136 -11.08 4.87 16.02
C ARG A 136 -12.20 5.72 15.40
N ALA A 137 -12.17 5.96 14.10
CA ALA A 137 -13.19 6.69 13.37
C ALA A 137 -14.58 6.04 13.51
N ARG A 138 -14.66 4.71 13.40
CA ARG A 138 -15.90 3.95 13.67
C ARG A 138 -16.43 4.20 15.07
N SER A 139 -15.55 4.19 16.08
CA SER A 139 -15.97 4.48 17.46
C SER A 139 -16.52 5.91 17.62
N GLN A 140 -15.99 6.89 16.87
CA GLN A 140 -16.48 8.27 16.89
C GLN A 140 -17.86 8.42 16.24
N ILE A 141 -18.07 7.78 15.07
CA ILE A 141 -19.36 7.83 14.35
C ILE A 141 -20.46 7.09 15.13
N ASN A 142 -20.10 6.04 15.86
CA ASN A 142 -21.07 5.22 16.60
C ASN A 142 -21.62 5.86 17.89
N VAL A 143 -21.14 7.05 18.29
CA VAL A 143 -21.60 7.72 19.53
C VAL A 143 -23.08 8.14 19.42
N ASP A 144 -23.50 8.66 18.27
CA ASP A 144 -24.89 9.05 18.00
C ASP A 144 -25.53 8.01 17.07
N ARG A 145 -26.52 7.28 17.59
CA ARG A 145 -27.23 6.23 16.84
C ARG A 145 -28.04 6.81 15.67
N ASP A 146 -28.67 7.96 15.84
CA ASP A 146 -29.50 8.56 14.81
C ASP A 146 -28.63 9.12 13.67
N SER A 147 -27.50 9.76 14.03
CA SER A 147 -26.50 10.19 13.05
C SER A 147 -25.95 9.00 12.26
N ARG A 148 -25.59 7.92 12.95
CA ARG A 148 -25.13 6.69 12.30
C ARG A 148 -26.15 6.14 11.30
N GLU A 149 -27.43 6.08 11.66
CA GLU A 149 -28.48 5.56 10.77
C GLU A 149 -28.66 6.44 9.53
N ARG A 150 -28.61 7.77 9.67
CA ARG A 150 -28.62 8.70 8.54
C ARG A 150 -27.41 8.53 7.63
N ILE A 151 -26.21 8.46 8.20
CA ILE A 151 -24.95 8.25 7.47
C ILE A 151 -24.99 6.94 6.69
N GLN A 152 -25.45 5.85 7.30
CA GLN A 152 -25.57 4.56 6.62
C GLN A 152 -26.59 4.58 5.48
N THR A 153 -27.70 5.28 5.67
CA THR A 153 -28.74 5.41 4.65
C THR A 153 -28.23 6.22 3.46
N ALA A 154 -27.63 7.39 3.71
CA ALA A 154 -27.00 8.22 2.68
C ALA A 154 -25.93 7.44 1.91
N PHE A 155 -25.09 6.68 2.62
CA PHE A 155 -24.05 5.85 1.99
C PHE A 155 -24.62 4.74 1.11
N ARG A 156 -25.72 4.08 1.52
CA ARG A 156 -26.40 3.07 0.69
C ARG A 156 -27.01 3.67 -0.57
N LYS A 157 -27.63 4.86 -0.47
CA LYS A 157 -28.16 5.58 -1.63
C LYS A 157 -27.04 5.94 -2.61
N PHE A 158 -25.96 6.53 -2.10
CA PHE A 158 -24.76 6.82 -2.88
C PHE A 158 -24.21 5.58 -3.59
N GLN A 159 -24.10 4.44 -2.91
CA GLN A 159 -23.64 3.20 -3.55
C GLN A 159 -24.57 2.74 -4.67
N ALA A 160 -25.88 2.80 -4.46
CA ALA A 160 -26.86 2.43 -5.49
C ALA A 160 -26.72 3.34 -6.72
N ASP A 161 -26.59 4.65 -6.52
CA ASP A 161 -26.47 5.61 -7.61
C ASP A 161 -25.10 5.56 -8.30
N ALA A 162 -24.03 5.29 -7.55
CA ALA A 162 -22.71 5.01 -8.09
C ALA A 162 -22.71 3.76 -8.99
N LEU A 163 -23.38 2.67 -8.55
CA LEU A 163 -23.51 1.45 -9.35
C LEU A 163 -24.37 1.65 -10.59
N ARG A 164 -25.48 2.41 -10.49
CA ARG A 164 -26.29 2.80 -11.65
C ARG A 164 -25.49 3.61 -12.66
N THR A 165 -24.70 4.57 -12.17
CA THR A 165 -23.82 5.38 -13.02
C THR A 165 -22.79 4.50 -13.73
N GLN A 166 -22.18 3.55 -13.01
CA GLN A 166 -21.25 2.59 -13.60
C GLN A 166 -21.90 1.69 -14.66
N ALA A 167 -23.12 1.20 -14.40
CA ALA A 167 -23.88 0.39 -15.35
C ALA A 167 -24.22 1.19 -16.63
N ASN A 168 -24.74 2.41 -16.49
CA ASN A 168 -25.08 3.28 -17.61
C ASN A 168 -23.86 3.58 -18.50
N LEU A 169 -22.68 3.79 -17.91
CA LEU A 169 -21.45 3.98 -18.67
C LEU A 169 -21.01 2.72 -19.42
N LEU A 170 -21.21 1.54 -18.81
CA LEU A 170 -20.91 0.26 -19.44
C LEU A 170 -21.81 0.01 -20.65
N ASP A 171 -23.10 0.32 -20.52
CA ASP A 171 -24.07 0.21 -21.61
C ASP A 171 -23.77 1.22 -22.74
N ALA A 172 -23.42 2.47 -22.40
CA ALA A 172 -23.04 3.49 -23.38
C ALA A 172 -21.74 3.14 -24.14
N GLY A 173 -20.77 2.53 -23.46
CA GLY A 173 -19.54 2.02 -24.08
C GLY A 173 -19.79 0.80 -24.97
N GLY A 174 -20.69 -0.09 -24.57
CA GLY A 174 -21.11 -1.25 -25.35
C GLY A 174 -21.88 -0.88 -26.63
N ASN A 175 -22.75 0.14 -26.56
CA ASN A 175 -23.50 0.61 -27.72
C ASN A 175 -22.63 1.29 -28.79
N LYS A 176 -21.61 2.05 -28.39
CA LYS A 176 -20.67 2.65 -29.36
C LYS A 176 -19.80 1.60 -30.07
N ALA A 177 -19.48 0.49 -29.40
CA ALA A 177 -18.76 -0.62 -30.00
C ALA A 177 -19.63 -1.40 -31.00
N SER A 178 -20.93 -1.59 -30.70
CA SER A 178 -21.87 -2.26 -31.61
C SER A 178 -22.18 -1.42 -32.86
N GLU A 179 -22.35 -0.10 -32.75
CA GLU A 179 -22.54 0.78 -33.92
C GLU A 179 -21.32 0.80 -34.86
N SER A 180 -20.10 0.70 -34.34
CA SER A 180 -18.88 0.65 -35.17
C SER A 180 -18.68 -0.69 -35.90
N SER A 181 -19.34 -1.76 -35.43
CA SER A 181 -19.22 -3.12 -35.95
C SER A 181 -20.12 -3.40 -37.15
N TRP A 182 -21.15 -2.59 -37.39
CA TRP A 182 -22.11 -2.76 -38.49
C TRP A 182 -21.98 -1.69 -39.58
N GLY A 183 -20.90 -0.89 -39.54
CA GLY A 183 -20.66 0.26 -40.40
C GLY A 183 -19.56 0.07 -41.47
N LEU A 184 -19.33 -1.16 -41.94
CA LEU A 184 -18.52 -1.46 -43.14
C LEU A 184 -19.23 -2.48 -44.03
#